data_AF-K2BFQ7-F1
#
_entry.id   AF-K2BFQ7-F1
#
_cell.length_a   1.000
_cell.length_b   1.000
_cell.length_c   1.000
_cell.angle_alpha   90.00
_cell.angle_beta   90.00
_cell.angle_gamma   90.00
#
_symmetry.space_group_name_H-M   'P 1'
#
loop_
_entity.id
_entity.type
_entity.pdbx_description
1 polymer ?
#
loop_
_entity_poly.entity_id
_entity_poly.type
_entity_poly.pdbx_seq_one_letter_code
_entity_poly.pdbx_strand_id
1 'polypeptide(L)'
;MFVLNKNHVLGICDRIIERGYDLNIWAYARVDTVKDEFLEKMRKAGIRWVALGIESGSKHVRDGVEKGRFGSEQILEVVRKI
;
A
#
# COMPACT_ATOMS: atom_id res chain seq x y z
N MET A 1 5.94 0.11 -7.79
CA MET A 1 5.24 0.19 -6.50
C MET A 1 4.39 1.44 -6.52
N PHE A 2 3.11 1.32 -6.19
CA PHE A 2 2.14 2.41 -6.35
C PHE A 2 2.31 3.47 -5.26
N VAL A 3 2.29 3.05 -4.00
CA VAL A 3 2.37 3.92 -2.81
C VAL A 3 3.83 4.29 -2.51
N LEU A 4 4.46 5.10 -3.38
CA LEU A 4 5.86 5.53 -3.24
C LEU A 4 6.02 7.04 -3.36
N ASN A 5 5.43 7.64 -4.41
CA ASN A 5 5.47 9.08 -4.63
C ASN A 5 4.12 9.68 -4.24
N LYS A 6 4.13 10.50 -3.17
CA LYS A 6 2.91 11.09 -2.60
C LYS A 6 2.12 11.91 -3.62
N ASN A 7 2.78 12.83 -4.32
CA ASN A 7 2.10 13.72 -5.26
C ASN A 7 1.49 12.95 -6.43
N HIS A 8 2.18 11.91 -6.90
CA HIS A 8 1.68 11.07 -7.98
C HIS A 8 0.43 10.26 -7.54
N VAL A 9 0.49 9.59 -6.39
CA VAL A 9 -0.61 8.77 -5.87
C VAL A 9 -1.85 9.62 -5.60
N LEU A 10 -1.67 10.72 -4.87
CA LEU A 10 -2.80 11.60 -4.52
C LEU A 10 -3.38 12.27 -5.77
N GLY A 11 -2.53 12.72 -6.70
CA GLY A 11 -2.97 13.30 -7.96
C GLY A 11 -3.80 12.33 -8.81
N ILE A 12 -3.38 11.06 -8.93
CA ILE A 12 -4.19 10.03 -9.60
C ILE A 12 -5.53 9.86 -8.89
N CYS A 13 -5.53 9.71 -7.56
CA CYS A 13 -6.75 9.49 -6.81
C CYS A 13 -7.73 10.67 -6.94
N ASP A 14 -7.23 11.91 -6.84
CA ASP A 14 -8.04 13.13 -7.02
C ASP A 14 -8.68 13.15 -8.40
N ARG A 15 -7.90 12.85 -9.45
CA ARG A 15 -8.39 12.80 -10.83
C ARG A 15 -9.43 11.70 -11.09
N ILE A 16 -9.33 10.56 -10.42
CA ILE A 16 -10.33 9.49 -10.50
C ILE A 16 -11.63 9.93 -9.80
N ILE A 17 -11.52 10.50 -8.60
CA ILE A 17 -12.65 10.98 -7.81
C ILE A 17 -13.39 12.10 -8.55
N GLU A 18 -12.66 13.09 -9.07
CA GLU A 18 -13.23 14.20 -9.87
C GLU A 18 -14.04 13.73 -11.08
N ARG A 19 -13.64 12.61 -11.70
CA ARG A 19 -14.33 12.03 -12.86
C ARG A 19 -15.52 11.15 -12.47
N GLY A 20 -15.71 10.90 -11.18
CA GLY A 20 -16.82 10.08 -10.68
C GLY A 20 -16.76 8.62 -11.14
N TYR A 21 -15.56 8.07 -11.36
CA TYR A 21 -15.43 6.67 -11.76
C TYR A 21 -15.76 5.72 -10.61
N ASP A 22 -16.63 4.75 -10.88
CA ASP A 22 -16.94 3.67 -9.95
C ASP A 22 -15.98 2.49 -10.19
N LEU A 23 -14.77 2.63 -9.64
CA LEU A 23 -13.72 1.62 -9.77
C LEU A 23 -13.70 0.65 -8.59
N ASN A 24 -13.35 -0.60 -8.89
CA ASN A 24 -12.95 -1.60 -7.91
C ASN A 24 -11.63 -2.24 -8.38
N ILE A 25 -10.52 -1.60 -8.02
CA ILE A 25 -9.18 -1.98 -8.46
C ILE A 25 -8.25 -2.22 -7.27
N TRP A 26 -7.07 -2.74 -7.57
CA TRP A 26 -6.04 -3.05 -6.57
C TRP A 26 -4.72 -2.34 -6.89
N ALA A 27 -3.88 -2.18 -5.87
CA ALA A 27 -2.55 -1.59 -6.01
C ALA A 27 -1.50 -2.42 -5.27
N TYR A 28 -0.26 -2.40 -5.77
CA TYR A 28 0.87 -3.05 -5.12
C TYR A 28 1.68 -2.07 -4.27
N ALA A 29 1.97 -2.43 -3.02
CA ALA A 29 2.73 -1.60 -2.08
C ALA A 29 3.77 -2.42 -1.29
N ARG A 30 4.77 -1.73 -0.75
CA ARG A 30 5.63 -2.29 0.31
C ARG A 30 5.02 -1.99 1.66
N VAL A 31 5.32 -2.85 2.62
CA VAL A 31 4.89 -2.70 4.01
C VAL A 31 5.34 -1.35 4.61
N ASP A 32 6.58 -0.95 4.37
CA ASP A 32 7.17 0.28 4.93
C ASP A 32 6.74 1.58 4.26
N THR A 33 6.00 1.54 3.14
CA THR A 33 5.58 2.74 2.40
C THR A 33 4.09 3.06 2.52
N VAL A 34 3.30 2.17 3.12
CA VAL A 34 1.87 2.43 3.40
C VAL A 34 1.76 3.44 4.54
N LYS A 35 1.10 4.56 4.25
CA LYS A 35 0.82 5.64 5.21
C LYS A 35 -0.66 5.96 5.21
N ASP A 36 -1.18 6.34 6.37
CA ASP A 36 -2.60 6.65 6.59
C ASP A 36 -3.12 7.74 5.63
N GLU A 37 -2.25 8.70 5.27
CA GLU A 37 -2.57 9.78 4.32
C GLU A 37 -2.98 9.31 2.92
N PHE A 38 -2.58 8.08 2.53
CA PHE A 38 -2.96 7.51 1.23
C PHE A 38 -4.26 6.72 1.31
N LEU A 39 -4.46 5.94 2.37
CA LEU A 39 -5.49 4.90 2.46
C LEU A 39 -6.90 5.45 2.25
N GLU A 40 -7.25 6.54 2.94
CA GLU A 40 -8.58 7.13 2.84
C GLU A 40 -8.87 7.65 1.42
N LYS A 41 -7.88 8.29 0.79
CA LYS A 41 -8.05 8.83 -0.57
C LYS A 41 -8.07 7.72 -1.63
N MET A 42 -7.22 6.70 -1.48
CA MET A 42 -7.21 5.50 -2.32
C MET A 42 -8.57 4.79 -2.29
N ARG A 43 -9.16 4.66 -1.09
CA ARG A 43 -10.49 4.03 -0.91
C ARG A 43 -11.60 4.81 -1.60
N LYS A 44 -11.54 6.15 -1.58
CA LYS A 44 -12.47 7.02 -2.32
C LYS A 44 -12.30 6.92 -3.84
N ALA A 45 -11.06 6.75 -4.30
CA ALA A 45 -10.74 6.56 -5.72
C ALA A 45 -11.02 5.12 -6.24
N GLY A 46 -11.65 4.26 -5.44
CA GLY A 46 -12.00 2.90 -5.88
C GLY A 46 -10.86 1.88 -5.84
N ILE A 47 -9.74 2.20 -5.18
CA ILE A 47 -8.71 1.21 -4.85
C ILE A 47 -9.14 0.49 -3.58
N ARG A 48 -9.60 -0.75 -3.72
CA ARG A 48 -10.19 -1.56 -2.63
C ARG A 48 -9.22 -2.56 -2.03
N TRP A 49 -8.15 -2.88 -2.75
CA TRP A 49 -7.20 -3.92 -2.34
C TRP A 49 -5.76 -3.42 -2.44
N VAL A 50 -4.96 -3.71 -1.43
CA VAL A 50 -3.53 -3.43 -1.41
C VAL A 50 -2.76 -4.74 -1.28
N ALA A 51 -2.07 -5.12 -2.36
CA ALA A 51 -1.17 -6.26 -2.35
C ALA A 51 0.17 -5.86 -1.71
N LEU A 52 0.47 -6.43 -0.54
CA LEU A 52 1.68 -6.14 0.22
C LEU A 52 2.80 -7.13 -0.10
N GLY A 53 3.98 -6.59 -0.42
CA GLY A 53 5.21 -7.39 -0.53
C GLY A 53 5.77 -7.81 0.83
N ILE A 54 5.20 -8.85 1.45
CA ILE A 54 5.68 -9.45 2.72
C ILE A 54 6.82 -10.45 2.49
N GLU A 55 6.84 -11.11 1.34
CA GLU A 55 7.86 -12.08 0.88
C GLU A 55 7.90 -13.40 1.68
N SER A 56 8.01 -13.36 3.01
CA SER A 56 8.00 -14.55 3.87
C SER A 56 7.58 -14.27 5.32
N GLY A 57 6.85 -15.22 5.92
CA GLY A 57 6.56 -15.23 7.35
C GLY A 57 7.78 -15.49 8.23
N SER A 58 8.82 -16.17 7.70
CA SER A 58 10.08 -16.39 8.42
C SER A 58 10.93 -15.13 8.37
N LYS A 59 11.25 -14.57 9.54
CA LYS A 59 12.19 -13.45 9.65
C LYS A 59 13.55 -13.77 9.03
N HIS A 60 14.08 -14.98 9.27
CA HIS A 60 15.36 -15.40 8.71
C HIS A 60 15.35 -15.38 7.16
N VAL A 61 14.30 -15.90 6.54
CA VAL A 61 14.18 -15.90 5.07
C VAL A 61 14.02 -14.48 4.54
N ARG A 62 13.24 -13.65 5.22
CA ARG A 62 12.98 -12.25 4.83
C ARG A 62 14.21 -11.35 5.00
N ASP A 63 15.01 -11.56 6.04
CA ASP A 63 16.28 -10.83 6.27
C ASP A 63 17.34 -11.19 5.21
N GLY A 64 17.28 -12.39 4.64
CA GLY A 64 18.12 -12.82 3.52
C GLY A 64 17.78 -12.18 2.17
N VAL A 65 16.65 -11.47 2.09
CA VAL A 65 16.26 -10.66 0.93
C VAL A 65 16.61 -9.20 1.25
N GLU A 66 17.31 -8.49 0.36
CA GLU A 66 17.72 -7.07 0.54
C GLU A 66 16.57 -6.10 0.90
N LYS A 67 15.31 -6.55 0.79
CA LYS A 67 14.09 -5.82 1.15
C LYS A 67 13.82 -5.76 2.66
N GLY A 68 14.54 -6.52 3.49
CA GLY A 68 14.31 -6.73 4.93
C GLY A 68 14.64 -5.53 5.84
N ARG A 69 13.88 -4.44 5.73
CA ARG A 69 13.95 -3.30 6.68
C ARG A 69 12.72 -3.14 7.57
N PHE A 70 11.73 -4.04 7.48
CA PHE A 70 10.52 -4.00 8.29
C PHE A 70 10.30 -5.30 9.10
N GLY A 71 10.00 -5.13 10.39
CA GLY A 71 9.78 -6.22 11.34
C GLY A 71 8.39 -6.86 11.22
N SER A 72 8.20 -8.02 11.85
CA SER A 72 6.89 -8.71 11.87
C SER A 72 5.78 -7.88 12.52
N GLU A 73 6.08 -7.07 13.54
CA GLU A 73 5.11 -6.17 14.17
C GLU A 73 4.58 -5.14 13.18
N GLN A 74 5.47 -4.51 12.40
CA GLN A 74 5.08 -3.52 11.39
C GLN A 74 4.21 -4.14 10.29
N ILE A 75 4.49 -5.39 9.89
CA ILE A 75 3.62 -6.13 8.95
C ILE A 75 2.21 -6.26 9.53
N LEU A 76 2.09 -6.74 10.76
CA LEU A 76 0.80 -6.94 11.41
C LEU A 76 0.03 -5.62 11.61
N GLU A 77 0.74 -4.56 11.97
CA GLU A 77 0.16 -3.22 12.09
C GLU A 77 -0.41 -2.74 10.76
N VAL A 78 0.38 -2.80 9.67
CA VAL A 78 -0.04 -2.35 8.35
C VAL A 78 -1.22 -3.18 7.85
N VAL A 79 -1.18 -4.51 7.97
CA VAL A 79 -2.28 -5.40 7.55
C VAL A 79 -3.59 -5.10 8.28
N ARG A 80 -3.54 -4.66 9.55
CA ARG A 80 -4.75 -4.29 10.29
C ARG A 80 -5.32 -2.92 9.90
N LYS A 81 -4.53 -2.06 9.25
CA LYS A 81 -4.94 -0.71 8.83
C LYS A 81 -5.63 -0.68 7.47
N ILE A 82 -5.27 -1.60 6.57
CA ILE A 82 -5.87 -1.76 5.23
C ILE A 82 -7.14 -2.60 5.29
#